data_AF-A0A957MDZ6-F1
#
_entry.id   AF-A0A957MDZ6-F1
#
_cell.length_a   1.000
_cell.length_b   1.000
_cell.length_c   1.000
_cell.angle_alpha   90.00
_cell.angle_beta   90.00
_cell.angle_gamma   90.00
#
_symmetry.space_group_name_H-M   'P 1'
#
loop_
_entity.id
_entity.type
_entity.pdbx_description
1 polymer ?
#
loop_
_entity_poly.entity_id
_entity_poly.type
_entity_poly.pdbx_seq_one_letter_code
_entity_poly.pdbx_strand_id
1 'polypeptide(L)'
;MPLSGAGDEGPRYRFMASSVLDNAWMDALPALAPPPYLFIAEGLFMYLPAADVRELVVTLRRRFPGSELVCEVFNNFWLRPRMKPIVDRKLQRQFAFGGDNTFQSGLDDSDDMEAWDDG
;
A
#
# COMPACT_ATOMS: atom_id res chain seq x y z
N MET A 1 -0.81 -10.12 -28.65
CA MET A 1 0.59 -10.09 -28.17
C MET A 1 0.52 -9.81 -26.67
N PRO A 2 0.79 -10.76 -25.78
CA PRO A 2 0.75 -10.48 -24.35
C PRO A 2 1.99 -9.66 -23.98
N LEU A 3 1.81 -8.71 -23.06
CA LEU A 3 2.87 -7.83 -22.56
C LEU A 3 3.84 -8.65 -21.69
N SER A 4 5.06 -8.87 -22.19
CA SER A 4 6.16 -9.53 -21.48
C SER A 4 6.78 -8.62 -20.41
N GLY A 5 6.04 -8.32 -19.34
CA GLY A 5 6.48 -7.46 -18.24
C GLY A 5 6.40 -8.07 -16.84
N ALA A 6 5.70 -9.19 -16.65
CA ALA A 6 5.71 -9.92 -15.39
C ALA A 6 6.88 -10.93 -15.44
N GLY A 7 7.86 -10.79 -14.54
CA GLY A 7 8.96 -11.76 -14.43
C GLY A 7 8.43 -13.17 -14.17
N ASP A 8 9.12 -14.19 -14.69
CA ASP A 8 8.71 -15.59 -14.47
C ASP A 8 8.72 -15.94 -12.97
N GLU A 9 7.70 -16.68 -12.51
CA GLU A 9 7.72 -17.27 -11.18
C GLU A 9 8.88 -18.26 -11.02
N GLY A 10 9.52 -18.22 -9.87
CA GLY A 10 10.65 -19.09 -9.55
C GLY A 10 10.71 -19.42 -8.06
N PRO A 11 11.70 -20.22 -7.63
CA PRO A 11 11.80 -20.67 -6.24
C PRO A 11 11.92 -19.53 -5.22
N ARG A 12 12.38 -18.34 -5.65
CA ARG A 12 12.56 -17.14 -4.81
C ARG A 12 11.63 -15.99 -5.17
N TYR A 13 10.69 -16.18 -6.10
CA TYR A 13 9.78 -15.15 -6.58
C TYR A 13 8.42 -15.75 -6.91
N ARG A 14 7.39 -15.37 -6.17
CA ARG A 14 6.04 -15.93 -6.30
C ARG A 14 5.05 -14.77 -6.34
N PHE A 15 4.08 -14.85 -7.24
CA PHE A 15 2.96 -13.93 -7.23
C PHE A 15 1.87 -14.43 -6.30
N MET A 16 1.13 -13.49 -5.73
CA MET A 16 -0.11 -13.75 -5.00
C MET A 16 -1.23 -12.98 -5.68
N ALA A 17 -2.12 -13.69 -6.36
CA ALA A 17 -3.32 -13.10 -6.94
C ALA A 17 -4.37 -12.88 -5.85
N SER A 18 -4.20 -11.81 -5.07
CA SER A 18 -5.16 -11.40 -4.04
C SER A 18 -5.24 -9.88 -3.94
N SER A 19 -6.34 -9.37 -3.41
CA SER A 19 -6.39 -7.98 -2.98
C SER A 19 -5.46 -7.80 -1.80
N VAL A 20 -4.71 -6.70 -1.74
CA VAL A 20 -3.88 -6.39 -0.58
C VAL A 20 -4.72 -6.22 0.69
N LEU A 21 -5.99 -5.84 0.54
CA LEU A 21 -6.96 -5.67 1.62
C LEU A 21 -7.62 -6.99 2.06
N ASP A 22 -7.40 -8.09 1.32
CA ASP A 22 -7.87 -9.41 1.74
C ASP A 22 -6.75 -10.12 2.52
N ASN A 23 -6.95 -10.29 3.83
CA ASN A 23 -5.94 -10.87 4.72
C ASN A 23 -5.54 -12.32 4.39
N ALA A 24 -6.24 -13.03 3.49
CA ALA A 24 -5.90 -14.40 3.10
C ALA A 24 -4.46 -14.55 2.56
N TRP A 25 -3.89 -13.52 1.93
CA TRP A 25 -2.50 -13.58 1.45
C TRP A 25 -1.49 -13.68 2.60
N MET A 26 -1.82 -13.12 3.77
CA MET A 26 -0.96 -13.15 4.96
C MET A 26 -0.86 -14.57 5.53
N ASP A 27 -1.94 -15.36 5.43
CA ASP A 27 -1.98 -16.74 5.94
C ASP A 27 -1.04 -17.68 5.16
N ALA A 28 -0.70 -17.32 3.92
CA ALA A 28 0.21 -18.09 3.10
C ALA A 28 1.69 -17.86 3.44
N LEU A 29 2.06 -16.71 4.05
CA LEU A 29 3.46 -16.32 4.26
C LEU A 29 4.29 -17.31 5.10
N PRO A 30 3.78 -17.85 6.23
CA PRO A 30 4.57 -18.77 7.06
C PRO A 30 4.97 -20.06 6.33
N ALA A 31 4.19 -20.49 5.34
CA ALA A 31 4.51 -21.65 4.51
C ALA A 31 5.60 -21.34 3.45
N LEU A 32 5.88 -20.07 3.17
CA LEU A 32 6.88 -19.63 2.21
C LEU A 32 8.25 -19.39 2.86
N ALA A 33 8.25 -18.72 4.01
CA ALA A 33 9.45 -18.41 4.78
C ALA A 33 9.07 -18.08 6.23
N PRO A 34 9.93 -18.35 7.22
CA PRO A 34 9.71 -17.89 8.59
C PRO A 34 9.94 -16.37 8.72
N PRO A 35 9.32 -15.68 9.69
CA PRO A 35 9.57 -14.26 10.00
C PRO A 35 11.01 -14.02 10.54
N PRO A 36 11.51 -12.76 10.55
CA PRO A 36 10.79 -11.52 10.22
C PRO A 36 10.66 -11.27 8.70
N TYR A 37 9.66 -10.49 8.32
CA TYR A 37 9.42 -10.05 6.95
C TYR A 37 9.77 -8.56 6.76
N LEU A 38 10.07 -8.19 5.53
CA LEU A 38 10.10 -6.80 5.08
C LEU A 38 8.95 -6.59 4.09
N PHE A 39 7.98 -5.77 4.48
CA PHE A 39 6.87 -5.36 3.62
C PHE A 39 7.23 -4.05 2.91
N ILE A 40 6.97 -3.97 1.60
CA ILE A 40 7.20 -2.77 0.81
C ILE A 40 5.90 -2.37 0.10
N ALA A 41 5.43 -1.14 0.33
CA ALA A 41 4.25 -0.57 -0.31
C ALA A 41 4.60 0.73 -1.05
N GLU A 42 5.00 0.62 -2.31
CA GLU A 42 5.30 1.74 -3.20
C GLU A 42 4.10 2.01 -4.12
N GLY A 43 3.70 3.27 -4.32
CA GLY A 43 2.63 3.62 -5.25
C GLY A 43 1.27 2.98 -4.93
N LEU A 44 1.01 2.60 -3.67
CA LEU A 44 -0.17 1.83 -3.27
C LEU A 44 -1.14 2.59 -2.35
N PHE A 45 -0.70 2.97 -1.14
CA PHE A 45 -1.61 3.41 -0.08
C PHE A 45 -2.47 4.61 -0.47
N MET A 46 -1.93 5.56 -1.24
CA MET A 46 -2.64 6.76 -1.71
C MET A 46 -3.90 6.46 -2.54
N TYR A 47 -4.05 5.25 -3.08
CA TYR A 47 -5.23 4.83 -3.85
C TYR A 47 -6.27 4.06 -3.01
N LEU A 48 -5.92 3.68 -1.78
CA LEU A 48 -6.79 2.93 -0.88
C LEU A 48 -7.48 3.87 0.12
N PRO A 49 -8.70 3.53 0.61
CA PRO A 49 -9.34 4.27 1.68
C PRO A 49 -8.47 4.32 2.94
N ALA A 50 -8.42 5.47 3.60
CA ALA A 50 -7.53 5.66 4.76
C ALA A 50 -7.82 4.69 5.93
N ALA A 51 -9.09 4.35 6.15
CA ALA A 51 -9.49 3.37 7.16
C ALA A 51 -8.91 1.97 6.86
N ASP A 52 -8.94 1.55 5.59
CA ASP A 52 -8.44 0.26 5.15
C ASP A 52 -6.91 0.20 5.22
N VAL A 53 -6.22 1.30 4.88
CA VAL A 53 -4.76 1.40 5.07
C VAL A 53 -4.39 1.24 6.53
N ARG A 54 -5.12 1.92 7.44
CA ARG A 54 -4.88 1.80 8.88
C ARG A 54 -5.11 0.37 9.37
N GLU A 55 -6.22 -0.26 8.97
CA GLU A 55 -6.52 -1.64 9.35
C GLU A 55 -5.46 -2.62 8.84
N LEU A 56 -5.01 -2.46 7.59
CA LEU A 56 -3.94 -3.27 7.01
C LEU A 56 -2.65 -3.17 7.83
N VAL A 57 -2.21 -1.95 8.15
CA VAL A 57 -0.97 -1.70 8.90
C VAL A 57 -1.04 -2.28 10.32
N VAL A 58 -2.15 -2.07 11.02
CA VAL A 58 -2.37 -2.66 12.37
C VAL A 58 -2.40 -4.19 12.29
N THR A 59 -3.01 -4.76 11.26
CA THR A 59 -3.05 -6.22 11.06
C THR A 59 -1.66 -6.78 10.82
N LEU A 60 -0.83 -6.12 9.99
CA LEU A 60 0.56 -6.50 9.75
C LEU A 60 1.36 -6.50 11.06
N ARG A 61 1.27 -5.43 11.85
CA ARG A 61 1.95 -5.32 13.15
C ARG A 61 1.57 -6.47 14.09
N ARG A 62 0.27 -6.80 14.20
CA ARG A 62 -0.23 -7.85 15.10
C ARG A 62 0.16 -9.25 14.67
N ARG A 63 0.11 -9.54 13.36
CA ARG A 63 0.38 -10.88 12.82
C ARG A 63 1.87 -11.17 12.66
N PHE A 64 2.68 -10.15 12.42
CA PHE A 64 4.10 -10.30 12.08
C PHE A 64 5.01 -9.49 13.01
N PRO A 65 5.02 -9.80 14.32
CA PRO A 65 5.87 -9.08 15.27
C PRO A 65 7.36 -9.20 14.88
N GLY A 66 8.09 -8.09 14.98
CA GLY A 66 9.50 -7.99 14.59
C GLY A 66 9.74 -7.82 13.09
N SER A 67 8.69 -7.72 12.28
CA SER A 67 8.78 -7.40 10.84
C SER A 67 8.74 -5.89 10.61
N GLU A 68 9.21 -5.46 9.44
CA GLU A 68 9.31 -4.04 9.05
C GLU A 68 8.37 -3.72 7.88
N LEU A 69 7.85 -2.49 7.85
CA LEU A 69 7.07 -1.94 6.74
C LEU A 69 7.74 -0.67 6.21
N VAL A 70 8.09 -0.66 4.93
CA VAL A 70 8.54 0.51 4.19
C VAL A 70 7.43 0.91 3.22
N CYS A 71 6.95 2.14 3.30
CA CYS A 71 5.89 2.60 2.43
C CYS A 71 6.12 4.02 1.93
N GLU A 72 5.59 4.30 0.75
CA GLU A 72 5.48 5.67 0.24
C GLU A 72 4.22 6.32 0.84
N VAL A 73 4.41 7.49 1.45
CA VAL A 73 3.31 8.27 2.04
C VAL A 73 3.10 9.55 1.24
N PHE A 74 1.83 9.87 0.97
CA PHE A 74 1.46 11.11 0.30
C PHE A 74 0.91 12.09 1.33
N ASN A 75 1.42 13.33 1.33
CA ASN A 75 1.05 14.28 2.38
C ASN A 75 -0.41 14.76 2.24
N ASN A 76 -1.20 14.68 3.31
CA ASN A 76 -2.59 15.14 3.38
C ASN A 76 -2.80 16.60 2.96
N PHE A 77 -1.77 17.45 3.07
CA PHE A 77 -1.74 18.82 2.53
C PHE A 77 -2.21 18.89 1.07
N TRP A 78 -1.84 17.89 0.26
CA TRP A 78 -2.18 17.83 -1.15
C TRP A 78 -3.62 17.40 -1.42
N LEU A 79 -4.29 16.79 -0.45
CA LEU A 79 -5.70 16.37 -0.52
C LEU A 79 -6.68 17.47 -0.07
N ARG A 80 -6.19 18.61 0.40
CA ARG A 80 -7.03 19.74 0.82
C ARG A 80 -7.91 20.24 -0.34
N PRO A 81 -9.16 20.68 -0.11
CA PRO A 81 -10.10 21.06 -1.18
C PRO A 81 -9.56 22.09 -2.19
N ARG A 82 -8.69 23.00 -1.74
CA ARG A 82 -8.02 23.98 -2.62
C ARG A 82 -6.93 23.38 -3.51
N MET A 83 -6.24 22.34 -3.05
CA MET A 83 -5.12 21.70 -3.74
C MET A 83 -5.56 20.50 -4.57
N LYS A 84 -6.62 19.81 -4.16
CA LYS A 84 -7.13 18.60 -4.79
C LYS A 84 -7.35 18.73 -6.30
N PRO A 85 -7.98 19.79 -6.85
CA PRO A 85 -8.18 19.90 -8.29
C PRO A 85 -6.87 20.02 -9.09
N ILE A 86 -5.83 20.62 -8.50
CA ILE A 86 -4.51 20.76 -9.11
C ILE A 86 -3.81 19.40 -9.14
N VAL A 87 -3.90 18.65 -8.04
CA VAL A 87 -3.32 17.31 -7.90
C VAL A 87 -4.02 16.33 -8.85
N ASP A 88 -5.36 16.29 -8.85
CA ASP A 88 -6.16 15.45 -9.74
C ASP A 88 -5.80 15.71 -11.21
N ARG A 89 -5.70 17.00 -11.61
CA ARG A 89 -5.31 17.37 -12.98
C ARG A 89 -3.88 16.97 -13.33
N LYS A 90 -2.96 17.04 -12.37
CA LYS A 90 -1.55 16.61 -12.56
C LYS A 90 -1.47 15.10 -12.73
N LEU A 91 -2.19 14.34 -11.90
CA LEU A 91 -2.25 12.88 -11.98
C LEU A 91 -2.83 12.39 -13.30
N GLN A 92 -3.96 12.98 -13.72
CA GLN A 92 -4.58 12.68 -15.02
C GLN A 92 -3.61 12.94 -16.19
N ARG A 93 -2.78 13.98 -16.11
CA ARG A 93 -1.81 14.33 -17.16
C ARG A 93 -0.55 13.46 -17.15
N GLN A 94 -0.06 13.07 -15.97
CA GLN A 94 1.21 12.34 -15.84
C GLN A 94 1.05 10.83 -15.99
N PHE A 95 -0.08 10.27 -15.58
CA PHE A 95 -0.24 8.82 -15.48
C PHE A 95 -1.31 8.23 -16.42
N ALA A 96 -2.01 9.06 -17.20
CA ALA A 96 -3.08 8.63 -18.11
C ALA A 96 -4.14 7.71 -17.45
N PHE A 97 -4.31 7.78 -16.13
CA PHE A 97 -5.35 7.04 -15.42
C PHE A 97 -6.73 7.58 -15.85
N GLY A 98 -7.60 6.67 -16.34
CA GLY A 98 -8.96 7.01 -16.69
C GLY A 98 -9.78 7.41 -15.46
N GLY A 99 -10.43 8.57 -15.53
CA GLY A 99 -11.62 8.98 -14.75
C GLY A 99 -11.52 9.04 -13.22
N ASP A 100 -11.23 7.90 -12.58
CA ASP A 100 -11.65 7.63 -11.20
C ASP A 100 -10.48 7.30 -10.25
N ASN A 101 -9.24 7.25 -10.75
CA ASN A 101 -8.06 6.92 -9.93
C ASN A 101 -7.46 8.18 -9.26
N THR A 102 -8.25 8.80 -8.36
CA THR A 102 -7.77 9.94 -7.55
C THR A 102 -7.19 9.46 -6.23
N PHE A 103 -6.24 10.21 -5.68
CA PHE A 103 -5.72 9.91 -4.35
C PHE A 103 -6.83 10.04 -3.30
N GLN A 104 -7.04 8.96 -2.56
CA GLN A 104 -8.09 8.83 -1.55
C GLN A 104 -7.56 9.02 -0.13
N SER A 105 -6.28 8.77 0.08
CA SER A 105 -5.66 8.84 1.40
C SER A 105 -4.27 9.46 1.34
N GLY A 106 -3.87 9.97 2.49
CA GLY A 106 -2.57 10.55 2.75
C GLY A 106 -2.31 10.52 4.26
N LEU A 107 -1.07 10.81 4.64
CA LEU A 107 -0.65 10.92 6.03
C LEU A 107 -0.12 12.33 6.26
N ASP A 108 -0.37 12.89 7.44
CA ASP A 108 0.13 14.22 7.78
C ASP A 108 1.58 14.13 8.29
N ASP A 109 1.91 13.06 9.00
CA ASP A 109 3.25 12.78 9.56
C ASP A 109 3.64 11.29 9.46
N SER A 110 4.94 10.97 9.45
CA SER A 110 5.43 9.57 9.53
C SER A 110 5.03 8.90 10.84
N ASP A 111 4.95 9.69 11.91
CA ASP A 111 4.65 9.22 13.26
C ASP A 111 3.16 8.88 13.44
N ASP A 112 2.30 9.32 12.52
CA ASP A 112 0.86 9.01 12.56
C ASP A 112 0.62 7.49 12.56
N MET A 113 1.41 6.74 11.78
CA MET A 113 1.28 5.28 11.69
C MET A 113 1.68 4.57 12.98
N GLU A 114 2.64 5.12 13.72
CA GLU A 114 3.14 4.54 14.97
C GLU A 114 2.10 4.67 16.10
N ALA A 115 1.26 5.69 16.05
CA ALA A 115 0.21 5.96 17.03
C ALA A 115 -1.08 5.14 16.83
N TRP A 116 -1.15 4.27 15.80
CA TRP A 116 -2.39 3.58 15.45
C TRP A 116 -2.75 2.36 16.32
N ASP A 117 -1.89 1.96 17.26
CA ASP A 117 -2.15 0.93 18.27
C ASP A 117 -1.48 1.31 19.61
N ASP A 118 -2.17 1.04 20.72
CA ASP A 118 -1.67 1.29 22.08
C ASP A 118 -0.65 0.21 22.46
N GLY A 119 0.61 0.33 22.01
CA GLY A 119 1.75 -0.44 22.55
C GLY A 119 1.60 -1.96 22.58
#